data_AF-A0A962C9R8-F1
#
_entry.id   AF-A0A962C9R8-F1
#
_cell.length_a   1.000
_cell.length_b   1.000
_cell.length_c   1.000
_cell.angle_alpha   90.00
_cell.angle_beta   90.00
_cell.angle_gamma   90.00
#
_symmetry.space_group_name_H-M   'P 1'
#
loop_
_entity.id
_entity.type
_entity.pdbx_description
1 polymer ?
#
loop_
_entity_poly.entity_id
_entity_poly.type
_entity_poly.pdbx_seq_one_letter_code
_entity_poly.pdbx_strand_id
1 'polypeptide(L)'
;EAPRASHEQLQRVHSAAHVAHVLSSSPGAGHAYLDADTVVCPDSVEAALRAAGAVCAAVDAVMTTSSRRAFCAVRPPGHHATRDSAMGFCLFNSVAVGAAQALAVHGLERVAIVDFDVHHGNGTADIFAADARVLYASSHQSPLYPGTGARGERGVGNLVNTPLPAG
;
A
#
# COMPACT_ATOMS: atom_id res chain seq x y z
N GLU A 1 -4.39 -20.02 -6.08
CA GLU A 1 -3.87 -18.67 -6.37
C GLU A 1 -4.29 -17.70 -5.28
N ALA A 2 -3.59 -16.57 -5.09
CA ALA A 2 -4.02 -15.54 -4.15
C ALA A 2 -5.44 -15.03 -4.53
N PRO A 3 -6.33 -14.73 -3.57
CA PRO A 3 -7.64 -14.18 -3.91
C PRO A 3 -7.52 -12.75 -4.46
N ARG A 4 -8.57 -12.27 -5.15
CA ARG A 4 -8.69 -10.86 -5.54
C ARG A 4 -9.15 -10.04 -4.34
N ALA A 5 -8.58 -8.86 -4.13
CA ALA A 5 -9.16 -7.89 -3.21
C ALA A 5 -10.55 -7.44 -3.71
N SER A 6 -11.51 -7.34 -2.78
CA SER A 6 -12.82 -6.78 -3.09
C SER A 6 -12.77 -5.26 -3.21
N HIS A 7 -13.78 -4.66 -3.87
CA HIS A 7 -13.94 -3.21 -3.91
C HIS A 7 -13.99 -2.61 -2.50
N GLU A 8 -14.72 -3.26 -1.58
CA GLU A 8 -14.83 -2.82 -0.19
C GLU A 8 -13.46 -2.80 0.49
N GLN A 9 -12.65 -3.85 0.33
CA GLN A 9 -11.29 -3.91 0.89
C GLN A 9 -10.42 -2.77 0.40
N LEU A 10 -10.44 -2.48 -0.92
CA LEU A 10 -9.68 -1.37 -1.49
C LEU A 10 -10.15 -0.01 -0.98
N GLN A 11 -11.47 0.20 -0.88
CA GLN A 11 -12.08 1.46 -0.46
C GLN A 11 -11.91 1.78 1.04
N ARG A 12 -11.41 0.84 1.85
CA ARG A 12 -11.03 1.15 3.24
C ARG A 12 -9.85 2.12 3.32
N VAL A 13 -8.98 2.13 2.31
CA VAL A 13 -7.77 2.97 2.30
C VAL A 13 -7.69 3.93 1.12
N HIS A 14 -8.22 3.53 -0.03
CA HIS A 14 -8.27 4.38 -1.21
C HIS A 14 -9.64 5.04 -1.38
N SER A 15 -9.69 6.18 -2.06
CA SER A 15 -10.97 6.78 -2.43
C SER A 15 -11.69 5.96 -3.50
N ALA A 16 -13.01 6.10 -3.55
CA ALA A 16 -13.82 5.46 -4.59
C ALA A 16 -13.39 5.90 -6.00
N ALA A 17 -12.95 7.15 -6.16
CA ALA A 17 -12.46 7.68 -7.42
C ALA A 17 -11.16 6.99 -7.86
N HIS A 18 -10.19 6.83 -6.95
CA HIS A 18 -8.94 6.12 -7.24
C HIS A 18 -9.20 4.65 -7.61
N VAL A 19 -10.04 3.96 -6.83
CA VAL A 19 -10.41 2.56 -7.12
C VAL A 19 -11.06 2.44 -8.49
N ALA A 20 -12.03 3.30 -8.82
CA ALA A 20 -12.66 3.28 -10.13
C ALA A 20 -11.67 3.58 -11.25
N HIS A 21 -10.78 4.57 -11.06
CA HIS A 21 -9.78 4.94 -12.04
C HIS A 21 -8.84 3.78 -12.38
N VAL A 22 -8.21 3.16 -11.37
CA VAL A 22 -7.29 2.01 -11.58
C VAL A 22 -8.02 0.81 -12.18
N LEU A 23 -9.24 0.50 -11.74
CA LEU A 23 -9.99 -0.62 -12.32
C LEU A 23 -10.34 -0.40 -13.80
N SER A 24 -10.48 0.85 -14.23
CA SER A 24 -10.76 1.20 -15.62
C SER A 24 -9.51 1.40 -16.49
N SER A 25 -8.30 1.31 -15.90
CA SER A 25 -7.07 1.69 -16.59
C SER A 25 -6.42 0.59 -17.43
N SER A 26 -6.96 -0.64 -17.41
CA SER A 26 -6.37 -1.73 -18.18
C SER A 26 -6.60 -1.53 -19.69
N PRO A 27 -5.53 -1.39 -20.51
CA PRO A 27 -5.69 -1.27 -21.95
C PRO A 27 -6.08 -2.63 -22.56
N GLY A 28 -6.80 -2.62 -23.68
CA GLY A 28 -7.13 -3.86 -24.41
C GLY A 28 -5.91 -4.56 -25.03
N ALA A 29 -4.84 -3.80 -25.32
CA ALA A 29 -3.54 -4.29 -25.78
C ALA A 29 -2.46 -3.23 -25.52
N GLY A 30 -1.19 -3.63 -25.48
CA GLY A 30 -0.06 -2.71 -25.28
C GLY A 30 0.01 -2.18 -23.86
N HIS A 31 0.27 -0.87 -23.71
CA HIS A 31 0.49 -0.23 -22.41
C HIS A 31 -0.19 1.13 -22.32
N ALA A 32 -0.59 1.53 -21.11
CA ALA A 32 -1.09 2.86 -20.79
C ALA A 32 -0.34 3.42 -19.58
N TYR A 33 -0.24 4.75 -19.51
CA TYR A 33 0.44 5.46 -18.42
C TYR A 33 -0.60 6.01 -17.46
N LEU A 34 -0.44 5.68 -16.16
CA LEU A 34 -1.21 6.31 -15.08
C LEU A 34 -0.52 7.59 -14.59
N ASP A 35 0.80 7.60 -14.59
CA ASP A 35 1.64 8.78 -14.40
C ASP A 35 2.95 8.64 -15.22
N ALA A 36 4.00 9.39 -14.86
CA ALA A 36 5.27 9.37 -15.57
C ALA A 36 6.04 8.03 -15.47
N ASP A 37 5.84 7.24 -14.42
CA ASP A 37 6.61 6.02 -14.14
C ASP A 37 5.74 4.77 -13.90
N THR A 38 4.43 4.93 -13.76
CA THR A 38 3.46 3.88 -13.46
C THR A 38 2.72 3.50 -14.72
N VAL A 39 3.16 2.38 -15.31
CA VAL A 39 2.67 1.86 -16.59
C VAL A 39 1.88 0.58 -16.36
N VAL A 40 0.74 0.46 -17.05
CA VAL A 40 -0.15 -0.70 -16.97
C VAL A 40 -0.27 -1.40 -18.32
N CYS A 41 -0.43 -2.72 -18.29
CA CYS A 41 -0.75 -3.58 -19.43
C CYS A 41 -2.09 -4.32 -19.15
N PRO A 42 -2.61 -5.13 -20.09
CA PRO A 42 -3.92 -5.80 -19.94
C PRO A 42 -4.10 -6.59 -18.64
N ASP A 43 -3.00 -7.11 -18.08
CA ASP A 43 -3.02 -7.96 -16.88
C ASP A 43 -2.74 -7.20 -15.57
N SER A 44 -2.34 -5.92 -15.64
CA SER A 44 -1.87 -5.17 -14.47
C SER A 44 -2.94 -4.98 -13.39
N VAL A 45 -4.20 -4.74 -13.80
CA VAL A 45 -5.31 -4.56 -12.85
C VAL A 45 -5.58 -5.85 -12.10
N GLU A 46 -5.64 -6.99 -12.80
CA GLU A 46 -5.83 -8.29 -12.14
C GLU A 46 -4.65 -8.61 -11.22
N ALA A 47 -3.42 -8.36 -11.64
CA ALA A 47 -2.24 -8.52 -10.79
C ALA A 47 -2.31 -7.66 -9.52
N ALA A 48 -2.72 -6.39 -9.63
CA ALA A 48 -2.86 -5.49 -8.48
C ALA A 48 -3.95 -5.95 -7.50
N LEU A 49 -5.08 -6.46 -8.02
CA LEU A 49 -6.14 -7.05 -7.20
C LEU A 49 -5.64 -8.28 -6.44
N ARG A 50 -4.85 -9.13 -7.09
CA ARG A 50 -4.24 -10.32 -6.46
C ARG A 50 -3.17 -9.95 -5.44
N ALA A 51 -2.39 -8.89 -5.70
CA ALA A 51 -1.39 -8.40 -4.75
C ALA A 51 -2.05 -7.94 -3.44
N ALA A 52 -3.07 -7.08 -3.52
CA ALA A 52 -3.81 -6.64 -2.34
C ALA A 52 -4.56 -7.80 -1.65
N GLY A 53 -5.20 -8.68 -2.44
CA GLY A 53 -5.94 -9.82 -1.91
C GLY A 53 -5.05 -10.86 -1.21
N ALA A 54 -3.81 -11.06 -1.68
CA ALA A 54 -2.84 -11.91 -1.01
C ALA A 54 -2.50 -11.40 0.39
N VAL A 55 -2.34 -10.08 0.56
CA VAL A 55 -2.04 -9.48 1.87
C VAL A 55 -3.23 -9.60 2.81
N CYS A 56 -4.46 -9.36 2.34
CA CYS A 56 -5.66 -9.62 3.14
C CYS A 56 -5.74 -11.09 3.59
N ALA A 57 -5.56 -12.04 2.67
CA ALA A 57 -5.61 -13.46 2.99
C ALA A 57 -4.49 -13.88 3.96
N ALA A 58 -3.31 -13.27 3.86
CA ALA A 58 -2.21 -13.50 4.79
C ALA A 58 -2.53 -12.98 6.19
N VAL A 59 -3.14 -11.79 6.31
CA VAL A 59 -3.64 -11.25 7.58
C VAL A 59 -4.69 -12.19 8.16
N ASP A 60 -5.70 -12.57 7.37
CA ASP A 60 -6.75 -13.49 7.82
C ASP A 60 -6.17 -14.82 8.30
N ALA A 61 -5.21 -15.40 7.57
CA ALA A 61 -4.58 -16.66 7.95
C ALA A 61 -3.77 -16.55 9.25
N VAL A 62 -3.01 -15.47 9.46
CA VAL A 62 -2.25 -15.25 10.70
C VAL A 62 -3.19 -15.05 11.89
N MET A 63 -4.32 -14.38 11.69
CA MET A 63 -5.28 -14.09 12.76
C MET A 63 -6.15 -15.29 13.15
N THR A 64 -6.42 -16.21 12.23
CA THR A 64 -7.42 -17.29 12.42
C THR A 64 -6.84 -18.69 12.50
N THR A 65 -5.56 -18.87 12.17
CA THR A 65 -4.90 -20.19 12.17
C THR A 65 -3.73 -20.25 13.17
N SER A 66 -3.03 -21.37 13.24
CA SER A 66 -1.80 -21.51 14.02
C SER A 66 -0.57 -20.86 13.36
N SER A 67 -0.71 -20.32 12.15
CA SER A 67 0.36 -19.65 11.41
C SER A 67 0.76 -18.35 12.11
N ARG A 68 2.03 -18.24 12.49
CA ARG A 68 2.50 -17.03 13.21
C ARG A 68 2.90 -15.88 12.30
N ARG A 69 3.22 -16.17 11.03
CA ARG A 69 3.80 -15.24 10.05
C ARG A 69 3.42 -15.68 8.65
N ALA A 70 3.38 -14.73 7.73
CA ALA A 70 3.17 -14.96 6.31
C ALA A 70 4.07 -14.04 5.49
N PHE A 71 4.35 -14.44 4.25
CA PHE A 71 5.08 -13.63 3.27
C PHE A 71 4.30 -13.61 1.97
N CYS A 72 4.06 -12.42 1.42
CA CYS A 72 3.34 -12.22 0.18
C CYS A 72 4.33 -11.81 -0.92
N ALA A 73 4.77 -12.78 -1.73
CA ALA A 73 5.63 -12.54 -2.89
C ALA A 73 4.80 -11.98 -4.07
N VAL A 74 4.37 -10.72 -3.97
CA VAL A 74 3.42 -10.12 -4.90
C VAL A 74 4.03 -9.01 -5.75
N ARG A 75 3.47 -8.83 -6.95
CA ARG A 75 3.71 -7.70 -7.85
C ARG A 75 2.40 -7.36 -8.55
N PRO A 76 2.07 -6.07 -8.79
CA PRO A 76 2.87 -4.87 -8.53
C PRO A 76 3.05 -4.53 -7.04
N PRO A 77 4.01 -3.64 -6.68
CA PRO A 77 4.18 -3.13 -5.31
C PRO A 77 3.03 -2.19 -4.90
N GLY A 78 3.08 -1.63 -3.69
CA GLY A 78 1.97 -0.81 -3.17
C GLY A 78 2.31 0.45 -2.36
N HIS A 79 3.46 0.55 -1.71
CA HIS A 79 3.67 1.57 -0.65
C HIS A 79 3.68 3.04 -1.12
N HIS A 80 3.80 3.30 -2.43
CA HIS A 80 3.68 4.64 -3.03
C HIS A 80 2.25 5.04 -3.37
N ALA A 81 1.32 4.09 -3.53
CA ALA A 81 -0.07 4.41 -3.84
C ALA A 81 -0.73 5.11 -2.65
N THR A 82 -1.08 6.39 -2.83
CA THR A 82 -1.75 7.22 -1.83
C THR A 82 -3.24 6.88 -1.76
N ARG A 83 -3.99 7.59 -0.92
CA ARG A 83 -5.46 7.47 -0.91
C ARG A 83 -6.07 7.74 -2.29
N ASP A 84 -5.48 8.65 -3.06
CA ASP A 84 -6.09 9.23 -4.27
C ASP A 84 -5.26 9.08 -5.55
N SER A 85 -4.10 8.40 -5.53
CA SER A 85 -3.22 8.30 -6.70
C SER A 85 -2.40 7.02 -6.77
N ALA A 86 -2.24 6.51 -7.99
CA ALA A 86 -1.24 5.51 -8.34
C ALA A 86 0.04 6.23 -8.75
N MET A 87 1.19 5.77 -8.27
CA MET A 87 2.50 6.35 -8.55
C MET A 87 3.62 5.39 -8.14
N GLY A 88 4.85 5.57 -8.66
CA GLY A 88 6.01 4.79 -8.24
C GLY A 88 5.79 3.28 -8.44
N PHE A 89 5.22 2.91 -9.59
CA PHE A 89 4.81 1.54 -9.95
C PHE A 89 3.66 0.95 -9.12
N CYS A 90 3.12 1.69 -8.15
CA CYS A 90 2.12 1.21 -7.21
C CYS A 90 0.71 1.60 -7.66
N LEU A 91 -0.15 0.59 -7.90
CA LEU A 91 -1.56 0.81 -8.29
C LEU A 91 -2.47 0.88 -7.06
N PHE A 92 -2.31 -0.07 -6.14
CA PHE A 92 -3.00 -0.12 -4.85
C PHE A 92 -2.00 -0.40 -3.75
N ASN A 93 -2.22 0.18 -2.57
CA ASN A 93 -1.36 -0.04 -1.42
C ASN A 93 -1.74 -1.34 -0.70
N SER A 94 -1.21 -2.46 -1.17
CA SER A 94 -1.54 -3.79 -0.64
C SER A 94 -1.30 -3.91 0.87
N VAL A 95 -0.24 -3.29 1.41
CA VAL A 95 0.06 -3.30 2.84
C VAL A 95 -0.98 -2.49 3.63
N ALA A 96 -1.35 -1.30 3.15
CA ALA A 96 -2.39 -0.50 3.78
C ALA A 96 -3.75 -1.20 3.76
N VAL A 97 -4.13 -1.84 2.64
CA VAL A 97 -5.35 -2.65 2.55
C VAL A 97 -5.34 -3.79 3.57
N GLY A 98 -4.21 -4.47 3.74
CA GLY A 98 -4.01 -5.51 4.76
C GLY A 98 -4.12 -4.98 6.20
N ALA A 99 -3.51 -3.83 6.50
CA ALA A 99 -3.63 -3.20 7.81
C ALA A 99 -5.09 -2.81 8.12
N ALA A 100 -5.80 -2.24 7.15
CA ALA A 100 -7.22 -1.93 7.29
C ALA A 100 -8.10 -3.18 7.44
N GLN A 101 -7.76 -4.30 6.79
CA GLN A 101 -8.40 -5.60 7.02
C GLN A 101 -8.22 -6.06 8.47
N ALA A 102 -7.00 -5.97 9.01
CA ALA A 102 -6.72 -6.34 10.40
C ALA A 102 -7.54 -5.51 11.40
N LEU A 103 -7.66 -4.20 11.18
CA LEU A 103 -8.46 -3.31 12.02
C LEU A 103 -9.97 -3.60 11.90
N ALA A 104 -10.49 -3.66 10.66
CA ALA A 104 -11.93 -3.69 10.42
C ALA A 104 -12.56 -5.08 10.61
N VAL A 105 -11.85 -6.16 10.25
CA VAL A 105 -12.39 -7.53 10.26
C VAL A 105 -12.00 -8.29 11.52
N HIS A 106 -10.75 -8.12 11.98
CA HIS A 106 -10.24 -8.82 13.17
C HIS A 106 -10.28 -7.97 14.45
N GLY A 107 -10.78 -6.74 14.36
CA GLY A 107 -11.01 -5.88 15.51
C GLY A 107 -9.73 -5.44 16.23
N LEU A 108 -8.57 -5.46 15.54
CA LEU A 108 -7.34 -4.94 16.14
C LEU A 108 -7.51 -3.45 16.44
N GLU A 109 -7.08 -3.05 17.62
CA GLU A 109 -7.09 -1.64 18.02
C GLU A 109 -5.86 -0.88 17.50
N ARG A 110 -4.77 -1.61 17.22
CA ARG A 110 -3.47 -1.05 16.84
C ARG A 110 -2.76 -1.95 15.85
N VAL A 111 -2.19 -1.34 14.80
CA VAL A 111 -1.35 -2.01 13.79
C VAL A 111 -0.08 -1.18 13.57
N ALA A 112 1.05 -1.84 13.37
CA ALA A 112 2.29 -1.18 12.96
C ALA A 112 2.69 -1.63 11.55
N ILE A 113 2.99 -0.67 10.68
CA ILE A 113 3.59 -0.89 9.37
C ILE A 113 5.03 -0.42 9.45
N VAL A 114 5.96 -1.34 9.22
CA VAL A 114 7.40 -1.07 9.17
C VAL A 114 7.84 -1.18 7.72
N ASP A 115 8.32 -0.08 7.17
CA ASP A 115 8.73 0.04 5.77
C ASP A 115 10.23 0.30 5.69
N PHE A 116 10.92 -0.64 5.04
CA PHE A 116 12.37 -0.62 4.85
C PHE A 116 12.73 -0.66 3.35
N ASP A 117 11.77 -0.33 2.47
CA ASP A 117 12.11 0.02 1.10
C ASP A 117 13.01 1.27 1.10
N VAL A 118 13.89 1.36 0.11
CA VAL A 118 14.83 2.49 -0.01
C VAL A 118 14.11 3.82 -0.27
N HIS A 119 12.93 3.78 -0.89
CA HIS A 119 12.08 4.96 -1.11
C HIS A 119 11.11 5.14 0.06
N HIS A 120 10.79 6.40 0.37
CA HIS A 120 9.75 6.68 1.35
C HIS A 120 8.38 6.16 0.85
N GLY A 121 7.72 5.32 1.65
CA GLY A 121 6.36 4.84 1.41
C GLY A 121 5.31 5.93 1.65
N ASN A 122 5.38 7.00 0.86
CA ASN A 122 4.51 8.18 0.94
C ASN A 122 3.02 7.82 0.85
N GLY A 123 2.67 6.75 0.14
CA GLY A 123 1.29 6.29 0.04
C GLY A 123 0.76 5.77 1.37
N THR A 124 1.55 4.96 2.07
CA THR A 124 1.19 4.48 3.42
C THR A 124 1.12 5.64 4.42
N ALA A 125 2.09 6.56 4.36
CA ALA A 125 2.12 7.75 5.20
C ALA A 125 0.87 8.62 4.99
N ASP A 126 0.49 8.89 3.73
CA ASP A 126 -0.71 9.65 3.35
C ASP A 126 -2.00 9.01 3.89
N ILE A 127 -2.19 7.71 3.62
CA ILE A 127 -3.41 6.97 4.00
C ILE A 127 -3.66 7.02 5.51
N PHE A 128 -2.60 6.90 6.33
CA PHE A 128 -2.72 6.77 7.77
C PHE A 128 -2.30 8.02 8.56
N ALA A 129 -1.98 9.14 7.90
CA ALA A 129 -1.51 10.36 8.57
C ALA A 129 -2.46 10.86 9.67
N ALA A 130 -3.76 10.59 9.54
CA ALA A 130 -4.80 10.99 10.50
C ALA A 130 -5.33 9.84 11.40
N ASP A 131 -4.83 8.60 11.25
CA ASP A 131 -5.32 7.43 12.00
C ASP A 131 -4.30 6.95 13.04
N ALA A 132 -4.48 7.38 14.29
CA ALA A 132 -3.61 7.03 15.41
C ALA A 132 -3.57 5.52 15.75
N ARG A 133 -4.47 4.70 15.19
CA ARG A 133 -4.44 3.24 15.35
C ARG A 133 -3.33 2.59 14.54
N VAL A 134 -2.80 3.28 13.52
CA VAL A 134 -1.73 2.77 12.67
C VAL A 134 -0.45 3.55 12.91
N LEU A 135 0.57 2.88 13.40
CA LEU A 135 1.94 3.39 13.43
C LEU A 135 2.59 3.10 12.08
N TYR A 136 3.11 4.13 11.41
CA TYR A 136 3.98 3.98 10.25
C TYR A 136 5.40 4.33 10.64
N ALA A 137 6.33 3.39 10.47
CA ALA A 137 7.75 3.61 10.71
C ALA A 137 8.53 3.28 9.44
N SER A 138 9.33 4.23 8.96
CA SER A 138 10.09 4.10 7.71
C SER A 138 11.58 4.36 7.92
N SER A 139 12.39 3.64 7.15
CA SER A 139 13.80 3.96 6.91
C SER A 139 14.03 4.03 5.41
N HIS A 140 14.37 5.21 4.90
CA HIS A 140 14.49 5.46 3.46
C HIS A 140 15.65 6.40 3.17
N GLN A 141 16.20 6.31 1.97
CA GLN A 141 17.23 7.25 1.52
C GLN A 141 16.61 8.64 1.32
N SER A 142 17.35 9.67 1.71
CA SER A 142 17.01 11.07 1.45
C SER A 142 18.27 11.91 1.21
N PRO A 143 18.32 12.73 0.14
CA PRO A 143 17.26 12.92 -0.87
C PRO A 143 17.15 11.73 -1.85
N LEU A 144 15.91 11.32 -2.17
CA LEU A 144 15.54 10.36 -3.21
C LEU A 144 14.06 10.57 -3.57
N TYR A 145 13.58 10.00 -4.68
CA TYR A 145 12.15 9.87 -4.94
C TYR A 145 11.44 9.25 -3.71
N PRO A 146 10.24 9.73 -3.32
CA PRO A 146 9.40 10.75 -3.97
C PRO A 146 9.64 12.19 -3.49
N GLY A 147 10.72 12.45 -2.75
CA GLY A 147 11.01 13.78 -2.19
C GLY A 147 10.22 14.14 -0.92
N THR A 148 9.59 13.16 -0.27
CA THR A 148 8.86 13.30 1.00
C THR A 148 9.47 12.43 2.10
N GLY A 149 8.85 12.38 3.29
CA GLY A 149 9.34 11.57 4.40
C GLY A 149 10.41 12.28 5.21
N ALA A 150 10.34 13.60 5.32
CA ALA A 150 11.17 14.35 6.24
C ALA A 150 10.84 13.98 7.70
N ARG A 151 11.83 14.09 8.61
CA ARG A 151 11.63 13.81 10.06
C ARG A 151 10.49 14.63 10.69
N GLY A 152 10.18 15.80 10.14
CA GLY A 152 9.11 16.68 10.60
C GLY A 152 7.70 16.26 10.17
N GLU A 153 7.57 15.38 9.18
CA GLU A 153 6.28 14.83 8.75
C GLU A 153 5.84 13.75 9.74
N ARG A 154 4.94 14.09 10.65
CA ARG A 154 4.60 13.25 11.81
C ARG A 154 3.15 12.75 11.85
N GLY A 155 2.29 13.18 10.93
CA GLY A 155 0.85 12.92 10.99
C GLY A 155 0.26 13.39 12.33
N VAL A 156 -0.62 12.61 12.93
CA VAL A 156 -1.15 12.81 14.29
C VAL A 156 -0.17 12.36 15.39
N GLY A 157 1.11 12.24 15.07
CA GLY A 157 2.17 11.72 15.94
C GLY A 157 2.50 10.24 15.70
N ASN A 158 1.89 9.63 14.69
CA ASN A 158 1.97 8.21 14.35
C ASN A 158 2.89 7.90 13.15
N LEU A 159 3.50 8.92 12.52
CA LEU A 159 4.50 8.73 11.46
C LEU A 159 5.90 8.91 12.05
N VAL A 160 6.75 7.90 11.88
CA VAL A 160 8.14 7.87 12.35
C VAL A 160 9.05 7.70 11.13
N ASN A 161 9.44 8.83 10.54
CA ASN A 161 10.30 8.86 9.36
C ASN A 161 11.79 8.93 9.73
N THR A 162 12.57 7.99 9.20
CA THR A 162 14.03 7.95 9.37
C THR A 162 14.73 8.12 8.03
N PRO A 163 14.85 9.37 7.52
CA PRO A 163 15.65 9.64 6.33
C PRO A 163 17.13 9.37 6.62
N LEU A 164 17.77 8.64 5.71
CA LEU A 164 19.16 8.21 5.74
C LEU A 164 19.93 8.81 4.56
N PRO A 165 21.21 9.17 4.73
CA PRO A 165 22.05 9.55 3.59
C PRO A 165 22.24 8.36 2.64
N ALA A 166 22.64 8.64 1.39
CA ALA A 166 23.07 7.60 0.47
C ALA A 166 24.43 7.00 0.90
N GLY A 167 24.62 5.70 0.61
CA GLY A 167 25.85 4.95 0.96
C GLY A 167 25.80 4.29 2.32
#